data_AF-A0A1D7THP8-F1
#
_entry.id   AF-A0A1D7THP8-F1
#
_cell.length_a   1.000
_cell.length_b   1.000
_cell.length_c   1.000
_cell.angle_alpha   90.00
_cell.angle_beta   90.00
_cell.angle_gamma   90.00
#
_symmetry.space_group_name_H-M   'P 1'
#
loop_
_entity.id
_entity.type
_entity.pdbx_description
1 polymer ?
#
loop_
_entity_poly.entity_id
_entity_poly.type
_entity_poly.pdbx_seq_one_letter_code
_entity_poly.pdbx_strand_id
1 'polypeptide(L)'
;MQLVLSLCSGIGLLDRAFKEAGFCVVSAGDIILGKHYDIRDFTGIKGKIDGIIGGPPCPDFSPLKRDRPVLEESYGFEMLMEYKRIVLECDPSWFLLENVAGVPNVKIDGYSHQRLDINQSWYENVTRLRHIQFGHKENKYLQIERKNVTDRSQKLESCALANDSRSFRELCRLQGLEDDFDLKSFNVQGKKRAVGNGVPLCIGRALAKAVTDLEEISVTQQDNKICDCGCGRFVTGRASYYDFSCRKRAQRNRQRFVVTDQQQKGA
;
A
#
# COMPACT_ATOMS: atom_id res chain seq x y z
N MET A 1 -13.29 6.75 17.70
CA MET A 1 -12.64 5.47 17.31
C MET A 1 -13.21 5.08 15.97
N GLN A 2 -12.40 5.10 14.91
CA GLN A 2 -12.85 4.76 13.55
C GLN A 2 -12.89 3.24 13.35
N LEU A 3 -13.95 2.75 12.70
CA LEU A 3 -14.12 1.37 12.26
C LEU A 3 -13.50 1.19 10.87
N VAL A 4 -12.49 0.33 10.79
CA VAL A 4 -11.72 0.06 9.56
C VAL A 4 -11.93 -1.38 9.12
N LEU A 5 -12.28 -1.58 7.85
CA LEU A 5 -12.34 -2.91 7.23
C LEU A 5 -11.01 -3.23 6.54
N SER A 6 -10.42 -4.37 6.87
CA SER A 6 -9.22 -4.91 6.22
C SER A 6 -9.58 -5.98 5.20
N LEU A 7 -9.28 -5.72 3.93
CA LEU A 7 -9.49 -6.64 2.81
C LEU A 7 -8.16 -7.27 2.39
N CYS A 8 -8.19 -8.53 1.95
CA CYS A 8 -6.98 -9.29 1.58
C CYS A 8 -5.93 -9.22 2.70
N SER A 9 -6.35 -9.49 3.94
CA SER A 9 -5.56 -9.16 5.12
C SER A 9 -4.27 -9.99 5.25
N GLY A 10 -4.15 -11.10 4.50
CA GLY A 10 -3.14 -12.11 4.72
C GLY A 10 -3.15 -12.57 6.19
N ILE A 11 -2.03 -12.37 6.88
CA ILE A 11 -1.88 -12.64 8.32
C ILE A 11 -2.09 -11.40 9.21
N GLY A 12 -2.61 -10.30 8.65
CA GLY A 12 -3.02 -9.11 9.39
C GLY A 12 -1.88 -8.19 9.84
N LEU A 13 -0.77 -8.10 9.09
CA LEU A 13 0.32 -7.19 9.47
C LEU A 13 -0.09 -5.71 9.36
N LEU A 14 -0.80 -5.34 8.29
CA LEU A 14 -1.35 -3.99 8.15
C LEU A 14 -2.43 -3.73 9.23
N ASP A 15 -3.28 -4.73 9.48
CA ASP A 15 -4.30 -4.71 10.53
C ASP A 15 -3.69 -4.44 11.90
N ARG A 16 -2.60 -5.15 12.25
CA ARG A 16 -1.88 -4.97 13.52
C ARG A 16 -1.41 -3.53 13.67
N ALA A 17 -0.80 -2.96 12.63
CA ALA A 17 -0.30 -1.59 12.69
C ALA A 17 -1.43 -0.56 12.87
N PHE A 18 -2.59 -0.75 12.24
CA PHE A 18 -3.76 0.10 12.44
C PHE A 18 -4.38 -0.09 13.84
N LYS A 19 -4.44 -1.32 14.35
CA LYS A 19 -4.89 -1.59 15.74
C LYS A 19 -3.98 -0.90 16.76
N GLU A 20 -2.67 -0.94 16.57
CA GLU A 20 -1.68 -0.26 17.43
C GLU A 20 -1.88 1.27 17.44
N ALA A 21 -2.38 1.86 16.35
CA ALA A 21 -2.72 3.27 16.25
C ALA A 21 -4.13 3.62 16.80
N GLY A 22 -4.86 2.65 17.37
CA GLY A 22 -6.16 2.87 18.01
C GLY A 22 -7.38 2.72 17.10
N PHE A 23 -7.22 2.21 15.87
CA PHE A 23 -8.36 1.90 15.01
C PHE A 23 -9.07 0.60 15.44
N CYS A 24 -10.39 0.57 15.32
CA CYS A 24 -11.15 -0.67 15.44
C CYS A 24 -11.09 -1.40 14.09
N VAL A 25 -10.20 -2.38 13.94
CA VAL A 25 -10.01 -3.09 12.66
C VAL A 25 -10.79 -4.41 12.64
N VAL A 26 -11.70 -4.54 11.67
CA VAL A 26 -12.41 -5.77 11.33
C VAL A 26 -11.81 -6.34 10.05
N SER A 27 -11.39 -7.59 10.08
CA SER A 27 -10.80 -8.27 8.92
C SER A 27 -11.87 -9.05 8.16
N ALA A 28 -11.91 -8.90 6.84
CA ALA A 28 -12.65 -9.78 5.93
C ALA A 28 -11.96 -11.14 5.72
N GLY A 29 -10.74 -11.31 6.23
CA GLY A 29 -9.90 -12.48 6.04
C GLY A 29 -9.11 -12.46 4.73
N ASP A 30 -8.56 -13.62 4.41
CA ASP A 30 -7.81 -13.87 3.19
C ASP A 30 -7.92 -15.34 2.81
N ILE A 31 -7.93 -15.64 1.50
CA ILE A 31 -8.03 -17.00 0.97
C ILE A 31 -6.93 -17.94 1.49
N ILE A 32 -5.78 -17.40 1.92
CA ILE A 32 -4.72 -18.22 2.56
C ILE A 32 -5.16 -18.87 3.87
N LEU A 33 -6.24 -18.38 4.50
CA LEU A 33 -6.83 -18.93 5.72
C LEU A 33 -8.04 -19.85 5.45
N GLY A 34 -8.56 -19.85 4.23
CA GLY A 34 -9.70 -20.66 3.81
C GLY A 34 -10.50 -20.02 2.69
N LYS A 35 -11.13 -20.83 1.84
CA LYS A 35 -11.92 -20.34 0.68
C LYS A 35 -13.11 -19.46 1.07
N HIS A 36 -13.65 -19.63 2.27
CA HIS A 36 -14.74 -18.80 2.78
C HIS A 36 -14.33 -17.36 3.10
N TYR A 37 -13.05 -17.02 2.96
CA TYR A 37 -12.52 -15.66 3.04
C TYR A 37 -12.17 -15.08 1.65
N ASP A 38 -12.74 -15.63 0.58
CA ASP A 38 -12.61 -15.04 -0.75
C ASP A 38 -13.33 -13.69 -0.79
N ILE A 39 -12.63 -12.64 -1.20
CA ILE A 39 -13.20 -11.29 -1.24
C ILE A 39 -14.36 -11.18 -2.24
N ARG A 40 -14.45 -12.07 -3.22
CA ARG A 40 -15.55 -12.14 -4.18
C ARG A 40 -16.88 -12.47 -3.51
N ASP A 41 -16.83 -13.22 -2.41
CA ASP A 41 -18.01 -13.58 -1.63
C ASP A 41 -18.35 -12.52 -0.56
N PHE A 42 -17.49 -11.51 -0.38
CA PHE A 42 -17.73 -10.43 0.57
C PHE A 42 -18.74 -9.41 0.02
N THR A 43 -19.73 -9.06 0.84
CA THR A 43 -20.73 -8.03 0.55
C THR A 43 -20.56 -6.85 1.50
N GLY A 44 -20.35 -5.65 0.95
CA GLY A 44 -20.23 -4.42 1.74
C GLY A 44 -21.58 -3.94 2.28
N ILE A 45 -21.54 -3.35 3.48
CA ILE A 45 -22.71 -2.68 4.07
C ILE A 45 -22.44 -1.17 4.08
N LYS A 46 -23.24 -0.44 3.30
CA LYS A 46 -23.11 1.00 3.14
C LYS A 46 -23.20 1.75 4.49
N GLY A 47 -22.29 2.69 4.71
CA GLY A 47 -22.34 3.63 5.82
C GLY A 47 -22.06 3.02 7.20
N LYS A 48 -21.45 1.83 7.23
CA LYS A 48 -21.02 1.18 8.48
C LYS A 48 -19.53 1.27 8.73
N ILE A 49 -18.72 1.47 7.69
CA ILE A 49 -17.26 1.46 7.76
C ILE A 49 -16.74 2.87 7.51
N ASP A 50 -15.83 3.35 8.36
CA ASP A 50 -15.22 4.69 8.23
C ASP A 50 -14.08 4.69 7.21
N GLY A 51 -13.32 3.60 7.14
CA GLY A 51 -12.17 3.45 6.26
C GLY A 51 -11.92 2.01 5.81
N ILE A 52 -11.31 1.85 4.64
CA ILE A 52 -10.90 0.53 4.12
C ILE A 52 -9.39 0.50 3.92
N ILE A 53 -8.75 -0.56 4.39
CA ILE A 53 -7.35 -0.88 4.10
C ILE A 53 -7.28 -2.21 3.34
N GLY A 54 -6.26 -2.39 2.50
CA GLY A 54 -6.01 -3.71 1.93
C GLY A 54 -4.80 -3.77 1.01
N GLY A 55 -4.31 -5.00 0.83
CA GLY A 55 -3.23 -5.33 -0.10
C GLY A 55 -3.62 -6.48 -1.03
N PRO A 56 -4.49 -6.26 -2.02
CA PRO A 56 -4.86 -7.27 -3.00
C PRO A 56 -3.63 -7.91 -3.67
N PRO A 57 -3.72 -9.19 -4.08
CA PRO A 57 -2.61 -9.93 -4.66
C PRO A 57 -1.81 -9.14 -5.70
N CYS A 58 -0.54 -8.91 -5.40
CA CYS A 58 0.39 -8.14 -6.22
C CYS A 58 1.29 -8.89 -7.24
N PRO A 59 1.38 -10.25 -7.28
CA PRO A 59 2.35 -10.93 -8.16
C PRO A 59 2.30 -10.53 -9.64
N ASP A 60 1.11 -10.24 -10.17
CA ASP A 60 0.91 -9.88 -11.58
C ASP A 60 1.48 -8.49 -11.93
N PHE A 61 1.62 -7.62 -10.92
CA PHE A 61 2.16 -6.27 -11.07
C PHE A 61 3.65 -6.17 -10.74
N SER A 62 4.26 -7.29 -10.32
CA SER A 62 5.66 -7.31 -9.91
C SER A 62 6.59 -7.14 -11.13
N PRO A 63 7.56 -6.20 -11.06
CA PRO A 63 8.59 -6.08 -12.09
C PRO A 63 9.42 -7.35 -12.28
N LEU A 64 9.49 -8.20 -11.26
CA LEU A 64 10.29 -9.43 -11.24
C LEU A 64 9.62 -10.60 -11.98
N LYS A 65 8.33 -10.49 -12.33
CA LYS A 65 7.61 -11.51 -13.09
C LYS A 65 7.94 -11.34 -14.58
N ARG A 66 8.59 -12.36 -15.16
CA ARG A 66 9.02 -12.38 -16.58
C ARG A 66 7.85 -12.60 -17.54
N ASP A 67 6.96 -13.54 -17.20
CA ASP A 67 5.74 -13.83 -17.98
C ASP A 67 4.54 -13.15 -17.34
N ARG A 68 4.26 -11.91 -17.76
CA ARG A 68 3.08 -11.20 -17.26
C ARG A 68 1.84 -11.61 -18.06
N PRO A 69 0.72 -11.94 -17.39
CA PRO A 69 -0.55 -12.15 -18.07
C PRO A 69 -1.04 -10.86 -18.73
N VAL A 70 -1.98 -10.98 -19.66
CA VAL A 70 -2.83 -9.85 -20.09
C VAL A 70 -3.45 -9.25 -18.83
N LEU A 71 -3.31 -7.93 -18.64
CA LEU A 71 -3.58 -7.27 -17.37
C LEU A 71 -5.04 -7.48 -16.96
N GLU A 72 -5.98 -7.25 -17.87
CA GLU A 72 -7.41 -7.35 -17.64
C GLU A 72 -7.88 -8.78 -17.33
N GLU A 73 -7.10 -9.80 -17.72
CA GLU A 73 -7.40 -11.22 -17.50
C GLU A 73 -6.65 -11.78 -16.28
N SER A 74 -5.86 -10.94 -15.59
CA SER A 74 -5.02 -11.38 -14.48
C SER A 74 -5.81 -11.46 -13.16
N TYR A 75 -5.49 -12.48 -12.35
CA TYR A 75 -6.05 -12.63 -11.02
C TYR A 75 -5.80 -11.40 -10.14
N GLY A 76 -4.60 -10.81 -10.21
CA GLY A 76 -4.29 -9.58 -9.48
C GLY A 76 -5.22 -8.43 -9.87
N PHE A 77 -5.55 -8.28 -11.16
CA PHE A 77 -6.45 -7.23 -11.62
C PHE A 77 -7.90 -7.50 -11.22
N GLU A 78 -8.38 -8.74 -11.30
CA GLU A 78 -9.68 -9.16 -10.77
C GLU A 78 -9.81 -8.75 -9.29
N MET A 79 -8.82 -9.09 -8.46
CA MET A 79 -8.84 -8.75 -7.03
C MET A 79 -8.76 -7.25 -6.76
N LEU A 80 -8.13 -6.45 -7.63
CA LEU A 80 -8.19 -4.99 -7.55
C LEU A 80 -9.60 -4.46 -7.85
N MET A 81 -10.30 -5.07 -8.81
CA MET A 81 -11.68 -4.68 -9.14
C MET A 81 -12.64 -5.07 -8.01
N GLU A 82 -12.45 -6.22 -7.38
CA GLU A 82 -13.20 -6.61 -6.18
C GLU A 82 -12.94 -5.69 -4.99
N TYR A 83 -11.68 -5.30 -4.75
CA TYR A 83 -11.37 -4.26 -3.76
C TYR A 83 -12.12 -2.96 -4.06
N LYS A 84 -12.11 -2.50 -5.32
CA LYS A 84 -12.84 -1.30 -5.75
C LYS A 84 -14.37 -1.45 -5.57
N ARG A 85 -14.94 -2.61 -5.91
CA ARG A 85 -16.36 -2.93 -5.71
C ARG A 85 -16.75 -2.77 -4.24
N ILE A 86 -15.99 -3.36 -3.33
CA ILE A 86 -16.28 -3.31 -1.89
C ILE A 86 -16.13 -1.88 -1.34
N VAL A 87 -15.17 -1.09 -1.84
CA VAL A 87 -15.10 0.34 -1.50
C VAL A 87 -16.37 1.07 -1.90
N LEU A 88 -16.90 0.83 -3.10
CA LEU A 88 -18.14 1.46 -3.57
C LEU A 88 -19.37 1.00 -2.76
N GLU A 89 -19.44 -0.28 -2.38
CA GLU A 89 -20.55 -0.83 -1.59
C GLU A 89 -20.57 -0.30 -0.14
N CYS A 90 -19.41 -0.29 0.52
CA CYS A 90 -19.28 0.20 1.89
C CYS A 90 -19.37 1.73 1.98
N ASP A 91 -18.96 2.44 0.92
CA ASP A 91 -18.97 3.90 0.83
C ASP A 91 -18.22 4.63 1.97
N PRO A 92 -16.99 4.21 2.35
CA PRO A 92 -16.26 4.78 3.49
C PRO A 92 -15.83 6.23 3.26
N SER A 93 -15.36 6.93 4.30
CA SER A 93 -14.79 8.27 4.15
C SER A 93 -13.46 8.26 3.40
N TRP A 94 -12.70 7.17 3.53
CA TRP A 94 -11.41 6.98 2.87
C TRP A 94 -11.10 5.51 2.56
N PHE A 95 -10.15 5.30 1.65
CA PHE A 95 -9.56 3.98 1.40
C PHE A 95 -8.04 4.08 1.25
N LEU A 96 -7.34 3.00 1.60
CA LEU A 96 -5.91 2.85 1.46
C LEU A 96 -5.58 1.49 0.86
N LEU A 97 -5.05 1.53 -0.36
CA LEU A 97 -4.61 0.38 -1.12
C LEU A 97 -3.08 0.31 -1.11
N GLU A 98 -2.54 -0.80 -0.63
CA GLU A 98 -1.12 -1.08 -0.60
C GLU A 98 -0.78 -2.08 -1.72
N ASN A 99 0.26 -1.79 -2.53
CA ASN A 99 0.72 -2.71 -3.56
C ASN A 99 2.21 -2.52 -3.95
N VAL A 100 2.64 -3.18 -5.03
CA VAL A 100 3.95 -2.96 -5.66
C VAL A 100 3.89 -1.86 -6.72
N ALA A 101 5.04 -1.33 -7.12
CA ALA A 101 5.12 -0.15 -8.00
C ALA A 101 4.40 -0.31 -9.36
N GLY A 102 4.27 -1.52 -9.89
CA GLY A 102 3.62 -1.79 -11.17
C GLY A 102 2.09 -1.78 -11.14
N VAL A 103 1.47 -1.59 -9.97
CA VAL A 103 0.00 -1.60 -9.83
C VAL A 103 -0.64 -0.50 -10.68
N PRO A 104 -1.77 -0.78 -11.38
CA PRO A 104 -2.53 0.25 -12.08
C PRO A 104 -3.16 1.25 -11.11
N ASN A 105 -3.54 2.42 -11.62
CA ASN A 105 -4.23 3.41 -10.81
C ASN A 105 -5.65 2.95 -10.50
N VAL A 106 -6.01 2.87 -9.22
CA VAL A 106 -7.37 2.63 -8.75
C VAL A 106 -8.00 3.98 -8.44
N LYS A 107 -8.69 4.55 -9.44
CA LYS A 107 -9.50 5.77 -9.30
C LYS A 107 -10.96 5.40 -9.09
N ILE A 108 -11.57 6.03 -8.10
CA ILE A 108 -12.96 5.80 -7.70
C ILE A 108 -13.66 7.16 -7.66
N ASP A 109 -14.76 7.28 -8.38
CA ASP A 109 -15.53 8.51 -8.44
C ASP A 109 -16.04 8.90 -7.05
N GLY A 110 -15.99 10.20 -6.73
CA GLY A 110 -16.31 10.70 -5.38
C GLY A 110 -15.16 10.68 -4.38
N TYR A 111 -13.99 10.13 -4.74
CA TYR A 111 -12.78 10.18 -3.92
C TYR A 111 -11.68 10.98 -4.62
N SER A 112 -10.85 11.66 -3.82
CA SER A 112 -9.54 12.09 -4.28
C SER A 112 -8.67 10.89 -4.66
N HIS A 113 -7.60 11.13 -5.42
CA HIS A 113 -6.63 10.09 -5.74
C HIS A 113 -5.22 10.58 -5.40
N GLN A 114 -4.64 9.96 -4.38
CA GLN A 114 -3.24 10.10 -4.03
C GLN A 114 -2.51 8.82 -4.43
N ARG A 115 -1.38 8.99 -5.10
CA ARG A 115 -0.43 7.92 -5.37
C ARG A 115 0.88 8.30 -4.68
N LEU A 116 1.43 7.45 -3.82
CA LEU A 116 2.67 7.71 -3.09
C LEU A 116 3.55 6.47 -2.95
N ASP A 117 4.85 6.70 -2.91
CA ASP A 117 5.83 5.67 -2.58
C ASP A 117 6.16 5.73 -1.09
N ILE A 118 6.39 4.57 -0.49
CA ILE A 118 6.94 4.41 0.85
C ILE A 118 8.01 3.32 0.83
N ASN A 119 9.17 3.58 1.44
CA ASN A 119 10.23 2.58 1.54
C ASN A 119 10.49 2.24 3.01
N GLN A 120 10.59 0.94 3.30
CA GLN A 120 10.99 0.44 4.62
C GLN A 120 12.31 1.06 5.10
N SER A 121 13.20 1.41 4.17
CA SER A 121 14.50 2.00 4.50
C SER A 121 14.37 3.38 5.16
N TRP A 122 13.21 4.03 5.06
CA TRP A 122 12.94 5.28 5.78
C TRP A 122 12.73 5.08 7.28
N TYR A 123 12.62 3.84 7.75
CA TYR A 123 12.32 3.53 9.15
C TYR A 123 13.30 2.52 9.74
N GLU A 124 13.86 1.63 8.92
CA GLU A 124 14.71 0.51 9.34
C GLU A 124 15.85 0.26 8.33
N ASN A 125 16.84 -0.57 8.69
CA ASN A 125 17.96 -0.92 7.81
C ASN A 125 17.60 -2.00 6.75
N VAL A 126 16.41 -1.92 6.16
CA VAL A 126 15.88 -2.88 5.18
C VAL A 126 15.26 -2.11 4.02
N THR A 127 15.52 -2.49 2.76
CA THR A 127 14.90 -1.83 1.60
C THR A 127 13.72 -2.61 1.05
N ARG A 128 12.53 -2.01 1.11
CA ARG A 128 11.31 -2.51 0.49
C ARG A 128 10.46 -1.35 0.03
N LEU A 129 10.38 -1.15 -1.29
CA LEU A 129 9.48 -0.15 -1.86
C LEU A 129 8.07 -0.72 -1.94
N ARG A 130 7.13 -0.05 -1.28
CA ARG A 130 5.69 -0.25 -1.43
C ARG A 130 5.06 0.98 -2.04
N HIS A 131 3.94 0.75 -2.69
CA HIS A 131 3.25 1.74 -3.47
C HIS A 131 1.82 1.86 -2.94
N ILE A 132 1.47 3.05 -2.46
CA ILE A 132 0.21 3.30 -1.77
C ILE A 132 -0.67 4.15 -2.66
N GLN A 133 -1.94 3.75 -2.76
CA GLN A 133 -2.99 4.58 -3.31
C GLN A 133 -3.98 4.89 -2.22
N PHE A 134 -4.25 6.17 -2.01
CA PHE A 134 -5.16 6.65 -0.98
C PHE A 134 -6.22 7.54 -1.62
N GLY A 135 -7.47 7.38 -1.21
CA GLY A 135 -8.55 8.26 -1.62
C GLY A 135 -9.39 8.68 -0.44
N HIS A 136 -9.87 9.93 -0.49
CA HIS A 136 -10.67 10.53 0.57
C HIS A 136 -11.77 11.40 -0.03
N LYS A 137 -12.99 11.35 0.53
CA LYS A 137 -14.14 12.11 0.01
C LYS A 137 -13.96 13.63 0.10
N GLU A 138 -13.35 14.09 1.19
CA GLU A 138 -13.10 15.51 1.45
C GLU A 138 -11.77 16.05 0.89
N ASN A 139 -11.16 15.39 -0.11
CA ASN A 139 -9.87 15.80 -0.69
C ASN A 139 -8.71 15.94 0.33
N LYS A 140 -8.73 15.12 1.39
CA LYS A 140 -7.58 14.97 2.28
C LYS A 140 -6.56 14.02 1.69
N TYR A 141 -5.31 14.18 2.12
CA TYR A 141 -4.17 13.47 1.56
C TYR A 141 -3.15 13.14 2.64
N LEU A 142 -2.59 11.94 2.59
CA LEU A 142 -1.61 11.48 3.55
C LEU A 142 -0.31 12.27 3.44
N GLN A 143 0.17 12.76 4.59
CA GLN A 143 1.54 13.24 4.75
C GLN A 143 2.34 12.17 5.50
N ILE A 144 3.33 11.59 4.82
CA ILE A 144 4.16 10.54 5.40
C ILE A 144 5.51 11.13 5.79
N GLU A 145 5.88 10.96 7.06
CA GLU A 145 7.21 11.29 7.54
C GLU A 145 8.25 10.40 6.85
N ARG A 146 9.27 11.03 6.28
CA ARG A 146 10.40 10.35 5.62
C ARG A 146 11.65 10.64 6.44
N LYS A 147 12.19 9.63 7.13
CA LYS A 147 13.49 9.82 7.75
C LYS A 147 14.56 9.78 6.66
N ASN A 148 15.47 10.74 6.72
CA ASN A 148 16.60 10.75 5.82
C ASN A 148 17.50 9.57 6.17
N VAL A 149 17.64 8.62 5.25
CA VAL A 149 18.77 7.68 5.28
C VAL A 149 19.99 8.49 4.84
N THR A 150 20.58 9.21 5.80
CA THR A 150 21.72 10.12 5.55
C THR A 150 23.00 9.36 5.24
N ASP A 151 23.10 8.11 5.68
CA ASP A 151 24.28 7.29 5.43
C ASP A 151 24.08 6.36 4.21
N ARG A 152 24.49 6.83 3.04
CA ARG A 152 24.53 6.02 1.81
C ARG A 152 25.59 4.92 1.85
N SER A 153 26.49 4.93 2.83
CA SER A 153 27.52 3.88 3.00
C SER A 153 26.97 2.64 3.72
N GLN A 154 25.86 2.77 4.46
CA GLN A 154 25.23 1.65 5.13
C GLN A 154 24.57 0.70 4.12
N LYS A 155 25.05 -0.54 4.09
CA LYS A 155 24.47 -1.59 3.26
C LYS A 155 23.10 -2.00 3.82
N LEU A 156 22.04 -1.59 3.14
CA LEU A 156 20.67 -1.99 3.47
C LEU A 156 20.49 -3.49 3.27
N GLU A 157 19.76 -4.13 4.19
CA GLU A 157 19.38 -5.53 4.06
C GLU A 157 18.29 -5.72 2.99
N SER A 158 18.25 -6.91 2.38
CA SER A 158 17.18 -7.29 1.47
C SER A 158 15.89 -7.59 2.25
N CYS A 159 14.77 -7.06 1.76
CA CYS A 159 13.47 -7.30 2.36
C CYS A 159 13.03 -8.77 2.33
N ALA A 160 12.12 -9.14 3.23
CA ALA A 160 11.46 -10.44 3.24
C ALA A 160 10.59 -10.63 1.98
N LEU A 161 10.75 -11.77 1.30
CA LEU A 161 9.99 -12.13 0.11
C LEU A 161 9.14 -13.40 0.33
N ALA A 162 8.13 -13.61 -0.51
CA ALA A 162 7.24 -14.76 -0.40
C ALA A 162 7.95 -16.11 -0.66
N ASN A 163 8.99 -16.08 -1.49
CA ASN A 163 9.81 -17.23 -1.89
C ASN A 163 11.22 -17.17 -1.31
N ASP A 164 11.38 -16.54 -0.14
CA ASP A 164 12.68 -16.33 0.50
C ASP A 164 13.34 -17.65 0.94
N SER A 165 14.67 -17.74 0.83
CA SER A 165 15.43 -18.91 1.30
C SER A 165 15.78 -18.84 2.79
N ARG A 166 15.79 -17.65 3.40
CA ARG A 166 16.14 -17.41 4.81
C ARG A 166 15.19 -18.09 5.79
N SER A 167 15.55 -18.11 7.07
CA SER A 167 14.73 -18.74 8.13
C SER A 167 13.43 -17.98 8.37
N PHE A 168 12.39 -18.66 8.86
CA PHE A 168 11.12 -18.00 9.22
C PHE A 168 11.32 -16.88 10.26
N ARG A 169 12.19 -17.11 11.26
CA ARG A 169 12.56 -16.10 12.27
C ARG A 169 13.18 -14.86 11.64
N GLU A 170 14.08 -15.05 10.68
CA GLU A 170 14.71 -13.93 9.99
C GLU A 170 13.70 -13.10 9.17
N LEU A 171 12.73 -13.76 8.52
CA LEU A 171 11.64 -13.09 7.84
C LEU A 171 10.75 -12.30 8.82
N CYS A 172 10.50 -12.86 10.01
CA CYS A 172 9.74 -12.17 11.06
C CYS A 172 10.47 -10.89 11.50
N ARG A 173 11.78 -10.98 11.82
CA ARG A 173 12.61 -9.82 12.15
C ARG A 173 12.55 -8.74 11.06
N LEU A 174 12.70 -9.12 9.79
CA LEU A 174 12.65 -8.19 8.65
C LEU A 174 11.28 -7.53 8.44
N GLN A 175 10.21 -8.10 9.00
CA GLN A 175 8.86 -7.52 8.96
C GLN A 175 8.51 -6.76 10.26
N GLY A 176 9.40 -6.75 11.24
CA GLY A 176 9.21 -6.13 12.56
C GLY A 176 8.41 -6.97 13.55
N LEU A 177 8.26 -8.28 13.31
CA LEU A 177 7.55 -9.22 14.18
C LEU A 177 8.45 -9.69 15.34
N GLU A 178 7.82 -10.04 16.46
CA GLU A 178 8.47 -10.57 17.66
C GLU A 178 9.11 -11.95 17.42
N ASP A 179 10.13 -12.28 18.21
CA ASP A 179 10.94 -13.50 18.03
C ASP A 179 10.15 -14.81 18.28
N ASP A 180 9.08 -14.74 19.08
CA ASP A 180 8.19 -15.85 19.42
C ASP A 180 6.92 -15.90 18.55
N PHE A 181 6.78 -14.99 17.58
CA PHE A 181 5.66 -14.99 16.65
C PHE A 181 5.62 -16.30 15.87
N ASP A 182 4.46 -16.97 15.90
CA ASP A 182 4.25 -18.20 15.14
C ASP A 182 2.83 -18.35 14.57
N LEU A 183 2.76 -18.90 13.36
CA LEU A 183 1.51 -19.22 12.68
C LEU A 183 1.27 -20.73 12.75
N LYS A 184 0.87 -21.23 13.92
CA LYS A 184 0.84 -22.67 14.25
C LYS A 184 0.08 -23.54 13.23
N SER A 185 -0.94 -23.00 12.58
CA SER A 185 -1.75 -23.71 11.57
C SER A 185 -1.10 -23.83 10.18
N PHE A 186 0.07 -23.21 9.96
CA PHE A 186 0.76 -23.21 8.68
C PHE A 186 1.96 -24.15 8.69
N ASN A 187 2.22 -24.82 7.56
CA ASN A 187 3.53 -25.44 7.33
C ASN A 187 4.61 -24.36 7.12
N VAL A 188 5.89 -24.72 7.22
CA VAL A 188 7.02 -23.76 7.14
C VAL A 188 7.00 -22.92 5.85
N GLN A 189 6.67 -23.51 4.71
CA GLN A 189 6.60 -22.78 3.45
C GLN A 189 5.46 -21.76 3.45
N GLY A 190 4.29 -22.16 3.95
CA GLY A 190 3.13 -21.28 4.12
C GLY A 190 3.43 -20.13 5.07
N LYS A 191 4.08 -20.39 6.21
CA LYS A 191 4.53 -19.37 7.16
C LYS A 191 5.40 -18.31 6.48
N LYS A 192 6.43 -18.76 5.76
CA LYS A 192 7.36 -17.87 5.04
C LYS A 192 6.66 -17.07 3.94
N ARG A 193 5.79 -17.71 3.17
CA ARG A 193 5.02 -17.04 2.11
C ARG A 193 4.10 -15.96 2.67
N ALA A 194 3.39 -16.26 3.75
CA ALA A 194 2.47 -15.34 4.40
C ALA A 194 3.20 -14.13 4.98
N VAL A 195 4.29 -14.36 5.73
CA VAL A 195 5.12 -13.27 6.27
C VAL A 195 5.77 -12.47 5.15
N GLY A 196 6.33 -13.11 4.13
CA GLY A 196 6.97 -12.42 3.00
C GLY A 196 6.03 -11.51 2.20
N ASN A 197 4.75 -11.90 2.05
CA ASN A 197 3.75 -11.08 1.37
C ASN A 197 3.24 -9.90 2.19
N GLY A 198 3.32 -9.97 3.52
CA GLY A 198 2.79 -8.95 4.41
C GLY A 198 3.42 -7.55 4.23
N VAL A 199 2.71 -6.53 4.68
CA VAL A 199 3.23 -5.17 4.80
C VAL A 199 4.18 -5.11 6.00
N PRO A 200 5.42 -4.60 5.86
CA PRO A 200 6.30 -4.39 7.02
C PRO A 200 5.62 -3.53 8.08
N LEU A 201 5.73 -3.90 9.37
CA LEU A 201 5.02 -3.21 10.44
C LEU A 201 5.41 -1.73 10.55
N CYS A 202 6.67 -1.38 10.31
CA CYS A 202 7.11 0.02 10.30
C CYS A 202 6.42 0.84 9.19
N ILE A 203 6.20 0.27 8.00
CA ILE A 203 5.41 0.90 6.93
C ILE A 203 3.95 1.01 7.37
N GLY A 204 3.37 -0.08 7.88
CA GLY A 204 1.99 -0.08 8.37
C GLY A 204 1.74 1.00 9.43
N ARG A 205 2.67 1.15 10.38
CA ARG A 205 2.62 2.16 11.46
C ARG A 205 2.70 3.58 10.91
N ALA A 206 3.59 3.82 9.96
CA ALA A 206 3.71 5.13 9.30
C ALA A 206 2.42 5.50 8.55
N LEU A 207 1.78 4.51 7.90
CA LEU A 207 0.50 4.72 7.22
C LEU A 207 -0.64 4.96 8.20
N ALA A 208 -0.76 4.14 9.25
CA ALA A 208 -1.78 4.29 10.28
C ALA A 208 -1.67 5.66 10.96
N LYS A 209 -0.45 6.08 11.33
CA LYS A 209 -0.19 7.43 11.84
C LYS A 209 -0.62 8.51 10.84
N ALA A 210 -0.24 8.39 9.57
CA ALA A 210 -0.61 9.37 8.56
C ALA A 210 -2.13 9.49 8.37
N VAL A 211 -2.90 8.40 8.59
CA VAL A 211 -4.37 8.44 8.59
C VAL A 211 -4.88 9.13 9.87
N THR A 212 -4.36 8.80 11.04
CA THR A 212 -4.73 9.46 12.32
C THR A 212 -4.51 10.97 12.24
N ASP A 213 -3.37 11.39 11.70
CA ASP A 213 -3.01 12.79 11.56
C ASP A 213 -3.98 13.55 10.63
N LEU A 214 -4.75 12.88 9.76
CA LEU A 214 -5.76 13.54 8.91
C LEU A 214 -6.90 14.19 9.71
N GLU A 215 -7.19 13.69 10.91
CA GLU A 215 -8.20 14.30 11.80
C GLU A 215 -7.67 15.56 12.47
N GLU A 216 -6.35 15.67 12.66
CA GLU A 216 -5.68 16.80 13.29
C GLU A 216 -5.38 17.95 12.31
N ILE A 217 -5.48 17.70 11.00
CA ILE A 217 -5.24 18.72 9.97
C ILE A 217 -6.37 19.77 10.02
N SER A 218 -6.04 20.97 10.49
CA SER A 218 -6.94 22.14 10.48
C SER A 218 -7.30 22.57 9.04
N VAL A 219 -8.51 23.12 8.88
CA VAL A 219 -9.06 23.67 7.62
C VAL A 219 -8.07 24.54 6.84
N THR A 220 -7.17 25.24 7.54
CA THR A 220 -6.12 26.09 6.95
C THR A 220 -5.06 25.37 6.10
N GLN A 221 -4.94 24.04 6.18
CA GLN A 221 -4.04 23.26 5.31
C GLN A 221 -4.75 22.63 4.09
N GLN A 222 -6.09 22.68 4.01
CA GLN A 222 -6.84 22.11 2.87
C GLN A 222 -6.55 22.81 1.53
N ASP A 223 -6.08 24.06 1.55
CA ASP A 223 -5.72 24.82 0.35
C ASP A 223 -4.33 24.49 -0.22
N ASN A 224 -3.57 23.62 0.46
CA ASN A 224 -2.25 23.23 -0.02
C ASN A 224 -2.36 22.27 -1.21
N LYS A 225 -1.76 22.65 -2.33
CA LYS A 225 -1.61 21.78 -3.50
C LYS A 225 -0.67 20.63 -3.18
N ILE A 226 -0.86 19.49 -3.85
CA ILE A 226 0.08 18.37 -3.77
C ILE A 226 1.09 18.45 -4.90
N CYS A 227 2.30 18.03 -4.58
CA CYS A 227 3.38 17.88 -5.54
C CYS A 227 3.00 16.93 -6.69
N ASP A 228 3.03 17.43 -7.92
CA ASP A 228 2.66 16.75 -9.17
C ASP A 228 3.51 15.50 -9.48
N CYS A 229 4.62 15.30 -8.76
CA CYS A 229 5.45 14.11 -8.94
C CYS A 229 4.86 12.84 -8.31
N GLY A 230 3.72 12.93 -7.60
CA GLY A 230 3.13 11.80 -6.88
C GLY A 230 3.89 11.42 -5.62
N CYS A 231 4.57 12.37 -4.96
CA CYS A 231 5.21 12.11 -3.66
C CYS A 231 4.30 12.47 -2.48
N GLY A 232 3.10 12.99 -2.72
CA GLY A 232 2.15 13.34 -1.66
C GLY A 232 2.50 14.59 -0.83
N ARG A 233 3.71 15.16 -0.95
CA ARG A 233 4.09 16.37 -0.20
C ARG A 233 3.32 17.60 -0.66
N PHE A 234 2.93 18.45 0.29
CA PHE A 234 2.35 19.77 0.00
C PHE A 234 3.35 20.72 -0.67
N VAL A 235 2.87 21.53 -1.60
CA VAL A 235 3.64 22.59 -2.26
C VAL A 235 3.02 23.94 -1.96
N THR A 236 3.86 24.96 -1.83
CA THR A 236 3.43 26.31 -1.44
C THR A 236 3.36 27.25 -2.65
N GLY A 237 2.44 28.20 -2.59
CA GLY A 237 2.28 29.24 -3.61
C GLY A 237 1.97 28.69 -5.00
N ARG A 238 2.79 29.08 -6.00
CA ARG A 238 2.63 28.68 -7.41
C ARG A 238 3.44 27.44 -7.80
N ALA A 239 4.15 26.81 -6.86
CA ALA A 239 4.98 25.66 -7.17
C ALA A 239 4.12 24.43 -7.54
N SER A 240 4.54 23.68 -8.55
CA SER A 240 3.98 22.37 -8.90
C SER A 240 4.71 21.20 -8.23
N TYR A 241 5.94 21.44 -7.77
CA TYR A 241 6.82 20.41 -7.23
C TYR A 241 7.42 20.86 -5.91
N TYR A 242 7.53 19.94 -4.95
CA TYR A 242 8.08 20.21 -3.62
C TYR A 242 9.56 20.63 -3.67
N ASP A 243 10.36 19.92 -4.47
CA ASP A 243 11.78 20.18 -4.64
C ASP A 243 12.26 19.81 -6.06
N PHE A 244 13.54 20.07 -6.32
CA PHE A 244 14.19 19.72 -7.58
C PHE A 244 14.12 18.21 -7.91
N SER A 245 14.26 17.35 -6.90
CA SER A 245 14.20 15.89 -7.03
C SER A 245 12.81 15.43 -7.51
N CYS A 246 11.76 16.07 -7.02
CA CYS A 246 10.38 15.86 -7.44
C CYS A 246 10.17 16.25 -8.88
N ARG A 247 10.68 17.42 -9.30
CA ARG A 247 10.63 17.86 -10.70
C ARG A 247 11.34 16.86 -11.63
N LYS A 248 12.51 16.38 -11.24
CA LYS A 248 13.26 15.36 -12.00
C LYS A 248 12.53 14.02 -12.07
N ARG A 249 11.88 13.58 -10.98
CA ARG A 249 11.05 12.37 -10.98
C ARG A 249 9.88 12.49 -11.94
N ALA A 250 9.15 13.60 -11.89
CA ALA A 250 8.04 13.86 -12.80
C ALA A 250 8.49 13.87 -14.27
N GLN A 251 9.63 14.50 -14.56
CA GLN A 251 10.22 14.48 -15.90
C GLN A 251 10.52 13.05 -16.39
N ARG A 252 11.16 12.22 -15.56
CA ARG A 252 11.48 10.82 -15.91
C ARG A 252 10.23 9.98 -16.15
N ASN A 253 9.18 10.18 -15.35
CA ASN A 253 7.92 9.47 -15.54
C ASN A 253 7.28 9.83 -16.88
N ARG A 254 7.22 11.12 -17.25
CA ARG A 254 6.71 11.55 -18.57
C ARG A 254 7.50 10.93 -19.72
N GLN A 255 8.83 10.87 -19.60
CA GLN A 255 9.68 10.26 -20.63
C GLN A 255 9.44 8.76 -20.79
N ARG A 256 9.18 8.02 -19.68
CA ARG A 256 8.83 6.60 -19.75
C ARG A 256 7.52 6.36 -20.49
N PHE A 257 6.49 7.16 -20.23
CA PHE A 257 5.20 7.03 -20.90
C PHE A 257 5.28 7.30 -22.41
N VAL A 258 6.09 8.29 -22.83
CA VAL A 258 6.31 8.59 -24.26
C VAL A 258 6.98 7.42 -24.98
N VAL A 259 7.92 6.72 -24.33
CA VAL A 259 8.59 5.55 -24.91
C VAL A 259 7.65 4.34 -25.01
N THR A 260 6.78 4.12 -24.02
CA THR A 260 5.81 3.01 -24.06
C THR A 260 4.71 3.20 -25.10
N ASP A 261 4.24 4.44 -25.33
CA ASP A 261 3.24 4.73 -26.36
C ASP A 261 3.79 4.56 -27.79
N GLN A 262 5.09 4.80 -27.99
CA GLN A 262 5.74 4.57 -29.28
C GLN A 262 5.94 3.07 -29.58
N GLN A 263 6.10 2.24 -28.55
CA GLN A 263 6.22 0.79 -28.70
C GLN A 263 4.86 0.10 -28.95
N GLN A 264 3.75 0.67 -28.50
CA GLN A 264 2.40 0.14 -28.76
C GLN A 264 1.82 0.54 -30.12
N LYS A 265 2.34 1.59 -30.76
CA LYS A 265 1.92 2.03 -32.11
C LYS A 265 2.75 1.44 -33.26
N GLY A 266 3.75 0.62 -32.94
CA GLY A 266 4.68 0.01 -33.90
C GLY A 266 4.59 -1.51 -34.00
N ALA A 267 3.53 -2.13 -33.49
CA ALA A 267 3.24 -3.56 -33.58
C ALA A 267 1.92 -3.77 -34.35
#